data_AF-A0A7V9L0C4-F1
#
_entry.id   AF-A0A7V9L0C4-F1
#
_cell.length_a   1.000
_cell.length_b   1.000
_cell.length_c   1.000
_cell.angle_alpha   90.00
_cell.angle_beta   90.00
_cell.angle_gamma   90.00
#
_symmetry.space_group_name_H-M   'P 1'
#
loop_
_entity.id
_entity.type
_entity.pdbx_description
1 polymer ?
#
loop_
_entity_poly.entity_id
_entity_poly.type
_entity_poly.pdbx_seq_one_letter_code
_entity_poly.pdbx_strand_id
1 'polypeptide(L)'
;LLLTLHREANVRPDSLRAIVEGLNRLDEGVVFPIHPRTRDALGVAGATLGAHISLIPPAGYLDFAALASQARVVLTDSGGVQKEAYWYGVPCVTLRDSTEWPETVEAGWNTLVATDAERLIAAVKNPSPPAERPPLYGDGHASDRIADLLYTISPR
;
A
#
# COMPACT_ATOMS: atom_id res chain seq x y z
N LEU A 1 11.72 0.26 0.11
CA LEU A 1 10.30 0.17 0.53
C LEU A 1 9.51 1.29 -0.10
N LEU A 2 8.23 1.08 -0.42
CA LEU A 2 7.33 2.15 -0.86
C LEU A 2 6.21 2.33 0.18
N LEU A 3 5.97 3.55 0.63
CA LEU A 3 4.93 3.88 1.59
C LEU A 3 3.83 4.73 0.95
N THR A 4 2.57 4.40 1.22
CA THR A 4 1.45 5.35 1.08
C THR A 4 0.66 5.42 2.39
N LEU A 5 0.33 6.63 2.82
CA LEU A 5 -0.44 6.87 4.04
C LEU A 5 -1.29 8.13 3.86
N HIS A 6 -2.61 7.98 3.80
CA HIS A 6 -3.54 9.09 3.54
C HIS A 6 -4.98 8.83 3.98
N ARG A 7 -5.33 7.63 4.43
CA ARG A 7 -6.65 7.34 4.98
C ARG A 7 -6.86 8.13 6.25
N GLU A 8 -8.05 8.70 6.38
CA GLU A 8 -8.43 9.55 7.50
C GLU A 8 -8.15 8.90 8.86
N ALA A 9 -8.47 7.61 9.00
CA ALA A 9 -8.28 6.89 10.25
C ALA A 9 -6.80 6.83 10.69
N ASN A 10 -5.88 6.76 9.73
CA ASN A 10 -4.45 6.62 10.00
C ASN A 10 -3.73 7.95 10.18
N VAL A 11 -4.27 9.05 9.64
CA VAL A 11 -3.71 10.39 9.78
C VAL A 11 -4.23 11.14 11.02
N ARG A 12 -4.99 10.46 11.90
CA ARG A 12 -5.32 10.99 13.23
C ARG A 12 -4.06 11.00 14.12
N PRO A 13 -3.91 11.96 15.05
CA PRO A 13 -2.66 12.13 15.80
C PRO A 13 -2.12 10.87 16.49
N ASP A 14 -2.97 10.11 17.19
CA ASP A 14 -2.52 8.93 17.93
C ASP A 14 -2.14 7.77 16.99
N SER A 15 -2.97 7.49 15.99
CA SER A 15 -2.71 6.45 15.00
C SER A 15 -1.46 6.78 14.17
N LEU A 16 -1.31 8.04 13.76
CA LEU A 16 -0.15 8.50 12.99
C LEU A 16 1.13 8.40 13.81
N ARG A 17 1.12 8.78 15.09
CA ARG A 17 2.27 8.62 16.00
C ARG A 17 2.70 7.17 16.10
N ALA A 18 1.76 6.24 16.33
CA ALA A 18 2.06 4.82 16.43
C ALA A 18 2.63 4.24 15.12
N ILE A 19 2.06 4.63 13.96
CA ILE A 19 2.57 4.22 12.65
C ILE A 19 3.99 4.76 12.43
N VAL A 20 4.22 6.05 12.71
CA VAL A 20 5.54 6.68 12.56
C VAL A 20 6.58 6.05 13.48
N GLU A 21 6.22 5.69 14.71
CA GLU A 21 7.09 4.95 15.61
C GLU A 21 7.55 3.62 14.98
N GLY A 22 6.62 2.84 14.43
CA GLY A 22 6.94 1.60 13.73
C GLY A 22 7.81 1.83 12.49
N LEU A 23 7.49 2.83 11.65
CA LEU A 23 8.27 3.18 10.45
C LEU A 23 9.70 3.61 10.80
N ASN A 24 9.89 4.34 11.89
CA ASN A 24 11.19 4.82 12.34
C ASN A 24 12.09 3.69 12.85
N ARG A 25 11.52 2.54 13.21
CA ARG A 25 12.24 1.35 13.66
C ARG A 25 12.66 0.43 12.51
N LEU A 26 12.26 0.74 11.27
CA LEU A 26 12.75 0.06 10.08
C LEU A 26 14.19 0.48 9.79
N ASP A 27 14.99 -0.47 9.30
CA ASP A 27 16.43 -0.34 9.02
C ASP A 27 16.74 -0.13 7.53
N GLU A 28 15.71 0.14 6.72
CA GLU A 28 15.81 0.17 5.26
C GLU A 28 15.17 1.41 4.64
N GLY A 29 15.66 1.85 3.49
CA GLY A 29 15.17 3.04 2.80
C GLY A 29 13.68 2.94 2.42
N VAL A 30 12.92 3.98 2.79
CA VAL A 30 11.49 4.12 2.48
C VAL A 30 11.29 5.33 1.55
N VAL A 31 10.70 5.11 0.38
CA VAL A 31 10.20 6.20 -0.47
C VAL A 31 8.76 6.47 -0.08
N PHE A 32 8.44 7.73 0.23
CA PHE A 32 7.10 8.14 0.61
C PHE A 32 6.62 9.33 -0.25
N PRO A 33 5.85 9.06 -1.33
CA PRO A 33 5.11 10.08 -2.05
C PRO A 33 4.00 10.63 -1.14
N ILE A 34 4.33 11.67 -0.38
CA ILE A 34 3.51 12.13 0.72
C ILE A 34 2.44 13.13 0.25
N HIS A 35 1.18 12.83 0.53
CA HIS A 35 0.06 13.74 0.29
C HIS A 35 0.15 14.97 1.22
N PRO A 36 -0.16 16.20 0.77
CA PRO A 36 -0.12 17.40 1.59
C PRO A 36 -0.86 17.25 2.94
N ARG A 37 -2.07 16.68 2.92
CA ARG A 37 -2.84 16.34 4.13
C ARG A 37 -2.05 15.53 5.17
N THR A 38 -1.31 14.51 4.74
CA THR A 38 -0.53 13.68 5.66
C THR A 38 0.70 14.41 6.18
N ARG A 39 1.31 15.26 5.34
CA ARG A 39 2.41 16.15 5.77
C ARG A 39 1.96 17.10 6.88
N ASP A 40 0.80 17.72 6.74
CA ASP A 40 0.25 18.61 7.76
C ASP A 40 -0.11 17.84 9.03
N ALA A 41 -0.69 16.65 8.89
CA ALA A 41 -1.03 15.77 10.01
C ALA A 41 0.19 15.34 10.82
N LEU A 42 1.36 15.12 10.20
CA LEU A 42 2.61 14.84 10.92
C LEU A 42 3.00 15.98 11.86
N GLY A 43 2.86 17.23 11.39
CA GLY A 43 3.12 18.42 12.19
C GLY A 43 2.17 18.54 13.38
N VAL A 44 0.86 18.35 13.14
CA VAL A 44 -0.17 18.36 14.21
C VAL A 44 0.06 17.24 15.22
N ALA A 45 0.48 16.06 14.76
CA ALA A 45 0.74 14.91 15.61
C ALA A 45 2.06 15.03 16.40
N GLY A 46 2.94 15.98 16.06
CA GLY A 46 4.30 16.07 16.61
C GLY A 46 5.17 14.88 16.22
N ALA A 47 4.85 14.20 15.11
CA ALA A 47 5.52 12.98 14.67
C ALA A 47 6.61 13.32 13.63
N THR A 48 7.85 12.88 13.90
CA THR A 48 8.99 13.10 13.02
C THR A 48 9.40 11.80 12.36
N LEU A 49 9.53 11.81 11.03
CA LEU A 49 10.01 10.66 10.26
C LEU A 49 11.54 10.57 10.30
N GLY A 50 12.05 9.35 10.35
CA GLY A 50 13.48 9.06 10.34
C GLY A 50 14.15 9.43 9.02
N ALA A 51 15.47 9.65 9.06
CA ALA A 51 16.26 10.10 7.90
C ALA A 51 16.27 9.10 6.74
N HIS A 52 15.99 7.81 6.98
CA HIS A 52 15.85 6.77 5.96
C HIS A 52 14.54 6.87 5.16
N ILE A 53 13.61 7.75 5.57
CA ILE A 53 12.32 7.96 4.91
C ILE A 53 12.42 9.18 3.99
N SER A 54 12.59 8.91 2.70
CA SER A 54 12.67 9.92 1.64
C SER A 54 11.28 10.40 1.25
N LEU A 55 10.96 11.63 1.64
CA LEU A 55 9.73 12.30 1.23
C LEU A 55 9.86 12.85 -0.19
N ILE A 56 8.98 12.44 -1.09
CA ILE A 56 8.87 13.01 -2.42
C ILE A 56 7.49 13.66 -2.63
N PRO A 57 7.34 14.58 -3.59
CA PRO A 57 6.02 15.06 -4.00
C PRO A 57 5.11 13.89 -4.44
N PRO A 58 3.77 14.05 -4.38
CA PRO A 58 2.86 13.06 -4.96
C PRO A 58 3.26 12.69 -6.39
N ALA A 59 3.48 11.40 -6.62
CA ALA A 59 3.91 10.87 -7.91
C ALA A 59 2.72 10.78 -8.89
N GLY A 60 2.98 11.00 -10.18
CA GLY A 60 2.02 10.65 -11.23
C GLY A 60 1.81 9.15 -11.30
N TYR A 61 0.74 8.70 -11.95
CA TYR A 61 0.37 7.28 -11.98
C TYR A 61 1.50 6.38 -12.50
N LEU A 62 2.14 6.74 -13.61
CA LEU A 62 3.22 5.94 -14.20
C LEU A 62 4.46 5.87 -13.31
N ASP A 63 4.85 7.01 -12.71
CA ASP A 63 5.98 7.06 -11.79
C ASP A 63 5.70 6.23 -10.54
N PHE A 64 4.46 6.31 -10.01
CA PHE A 64 4.05 5.50 -8.88
C PHE A 64 4.03 4.01 -9.22
N ALA A 65 3.52 3.62 -10.39
CA ALA A 65 3.54 2.24 -10.86
C ALA A 65 4.98 1.70 -11.00
N ALA A 66 5.91 2.51 -11.51
CA ALA A 66 7.32 2.16 -11.55
C ALA A 66 7.90 1.97 -10.14
N LEU A 67 7.62 2.88 -9.21
CA LEU A 67 8.04 2.74 -7.81
C LEU A 67 7.46 1.50 -7.13
N ALA A 68 6.16 1.23 -7.33
CA ALA A 68 5.46 0.12 -6.72
C ALA A 68 5.96 -1.23 -7.25
N SER A 69 6.13 -1.36 -8.57
CA SER A 69 6.61 -2.60 -9.20
C SER A 69 8.06 -2.95 -8.88
N GLN A 70 8.88 -1.97 -8.48
CA GLN A 70 10.28 -2.16 -8.10
C GLN A 70 10.49 -2.17 -6.58
N ALA A 71 9.44 -1.98 -5.79
CA ALA A 71 9.54 -2.03 -4.33
C ALA A 71 9.78 -3.46 -3.86
N ARG A 72 10.63 -3.62 -2.83
CA ARG A 72 10.76 -4.92 -2.14
C ARG A 72 9.48 -5.30 -1.39
N VAL A 73 8.87 -4.31 -0.72
CA VAL A 73 7.61 -4.42 0.01
C VAL A 73 6.89 -3.07 -0.10
N VAL A 74 5.57 -3.12 -0.29
CA VAL A 74 4.68 -1.95 -0.28
C VAL A 74 4.00 -1.86 1.08
N LEU A 75 4.15 -0.71 1.75
CA LEU A 75 3.47 -0.35 2.99
C LEU A 75 2.30 0.58 2.62
N THR A 76 1.06 0.22 2.91
CA THR A 76 -0.07 1.00 2.38
C THR A 76 -1.31 0.99 3.27
N ASP A 77 -2.08 2.06 3.23
CA ASP A 77 -3.47 2.11 3.68
C ASP A 77 -4.46 2.27 2.50
N SER A 78 -3.98 2.35 1.26
CA SER A 78 -4.82 2.45 0.07
C SER A 78 -5.42 1.10 -0.30
N GLY A 79 -6.70 1.11 -0.67
CA GLY A 79 -7.35 -0.09 -1.22
C GLY A 79 -6.81 -0.45 -2.60
N GLY A 80 -6.63 0.54 -3.49
CA GLY A 80 -6.11 0.31 -4.84
C GLY A 80 -4.68 -0.22 -4.83
N VAL A 81 -3.82 0.37 -4.00
CA VAL A 81 -2.40 0.01 -3.93
C VAL A 81 -2.19 -1.42 -3.40
N GLN A 82 -3.06 -1.93 -2.52
CA GLN A 82 -3.03 -3.34 -2.10
C GLN A 82 -3.20 -4.29 -3.29
N LYS A 83 -4.15 -4.00 -4.19
CA LYS A 83 -4.36 -4.77 -5.42
C LYS A 83 -3.20 -4.60 -6.40
N GLU A 84 -2.70 -3.39 -6.56
CA GLU A 84 -1.58 -3.11 -7.47
C GLU A 84 -0.31 -3.84 -7.00
N ALA A 85 0.00 -3.83 -5.70
CA ALA A 85 1.11 -4.58 -5.13
C ALA A 85 0.99 -6.09 -5.44
N TYR A 86 -0.21 -6.66 -5.24
CA TYR A 86 -0.49 -8.04 -5.64
C TYR A 86 -0.23 -8.25 -7.13
N TRP A 87 -0.72 -7.36 -8.00
CA TRP A 87 -0.57 -7.46 -9.45
C TRP A 87 0.87 -7.27 -9.95
N TYR A 88 1.71 -6.53 -9.21
CA TYR A 88 3.14 -6.45 -9.48
C TYR A 88 3.96 -7.60 -8.89
N GLY A 89 3.37 -8.42 -8.03
CA GLY A 89 4.08 -9.52 -7.37
C GLY A 89 5.01 -9.00 -6.28
N VAL A 90 4.56 -7.92 -5.62
CA VAL A 90 5.28 -7.29 -4.51
C VAL A 90 4.51 -7.53 -3.23
N PRO A 91 5.16 -8.07 -2.17
CA PRO A 91 4.55 -8.22 -0.85
C PRO A 91 3.96 -6.92 -0.34
N CYS A 92 2.76 -7.01 0.23
CA CYS A 92 2.03 -5.87 0.76
C CYS A 92 1.93 -5.97 2.29
N VAL A 93 2.14 -4.85 2.97
CA VAL A 93 1.88 -4.69 4.40
C VAL A 93 0.86 -3.58 4.55
N THR A 94 -0.36 -3.97 4.90
CA THR A 94 -1.48 -3.04 5.02
C THR A 94 -1.55 -2.47 6.43
N LEU A 95 -1.44 -1.14 6.53
CA LEU A 95 -1.51 -0.38 7.77
C LEU A 95 -2.97 -0.20 8.26
N ARG A 96 -3.80 -1.25 8.17
CA ARG A 96 -5.23 -1.23 8.54
C ARG A 96 -5.60 -2.51 9.27
N ASP A 97 -6.66 -2.47 10.07
CA ASP A 97 -7.22 -3.65 10.75
C ASP A 97 -7.98 -4.58 9.82
N SER A 98 -8.47 -4.07 8.69
CA SER A 98 -9.26 -4.80 7.70
C SER A 98 -8.96 -4.33 6.28
N THR A 99 -9.31 -5.19 5.32
CA THR A 99 -9.13 -4.93 3.88
C THR A 99 -10.38 -5.33 3.11
N GLU A 100 -10.59 -4.65 1.98
CA GLU A 100 -11.57 -5.01 0.96
C GLU A 100 -11.10 -6.21 0.10
N TRP A 101 -9.85 -6.66 0.27
CA TRP A 101 -9.21 -7.72 -0.52
C TRP A 101 -8.69 -8.89 0.35
N PRO A 102 -9.57 -9.57 1.11
CA PRO A 102 -9.18 -10.66 2.00
C PRO A 102 -8.39 -11.77 1.28
N GLU A 103 -8.68 -12.02 0.00
CA GLU A 103 -8.01 -13.00 -0.83
C GLU A 103 -6.49 -12.75 -0.97
N THR A 104 -6.03 -11.50 -0.87
CA THR A 104 -4.58 -11.19 -0.88
C THR A 104 -3.89 -11.60 0.42
N VAL A 105 -4.62 -11.55 1.54
CA VAL A 105 -4.15 -11.96 2.86
C VAL A 105 -4.16 -13.48 2.96
N GLU A 106 -5.26 -14.11 2.53
CA GLU A 106 -5.41 -15.57 2.49
C GLU A 106 -4.37 -16.22 1.58
N ALA A 107 -4.04 -15.59 0.46
CA ALA A 107 -2.98 -16.05 -0.44
C ALA A 107 -1.56 -15.75 0.09
N GLY A 108 -1.40 -15.10 1.25
CA GLY A 108 -0.09 -14.80 1.86
C GLY A 108 0.69 -13.64 1.20
N TRP A 109 0.05 -12.87 0.32
CA TRP A 109 0.69 -11.74 -0.38
C TRP A 109 0.51 -10.40 0.33
N ASN A 110 -0.39 -10.34 1.32
CA ASN A 110 -0.68 -9.14 2.10
C ASN A 110 -0.75 -9.47 3.59
N THR A 111 -0.22 -8.59 4.44
CA THR A 111 -0.29 -8.73 5.91
C THR A 111 -0.93 -7.48 6.51
N LEU A 112 -1.98 -7.65 7.31
CA LEU A 112 -2.62 -6.57 8.03
C LEU A 112 -1.91 -6.32 9.37
N VAL A 113 -1.40 -5.11 9.56
CA VAL A 113 -0.63 -4.75 10.77
C VAL A 113 -1.23 -3.58 11.55
N ALA A 114 -2.23 -2.89 10.97
CA ALA A 114 -2.82 -1.70 11.58
C ALA A 114 -1.75 -0.70 12.05
N THR A 115 -1.69 -0.42 13.36
CA THR A 115 -0.68 0.43 13.99
C THR A 115 0.31 -0.35 14.87
N ASP A 116 0.36 -1.68 14.76
CA ASP A 116 1.26 -2.53 15.56
C ASP A 116 2.68 -2.49 14.97
N ALA A 117 3.59 -1.85 15.70
CA ALA A 117 4.98 -1.66 15.28
C ALA A 117 5.73 -2.99 15.16
N GLU A 118 5.51 -3.96 16.05
CA GLU A 118 6.23 -5.24 16.01
C GLU A 118 5.78 -6.06 14.80
N ARG A 119 4.47 -6.07 14.51
CA ARG A 119 3.94 -6.74 13.31
C ARG A 119 4.43 -6.10 12.03
N LEU A 120 4.46 -4.76 11.97
CA LEU A 120 5.02 -4.03 10.84
C LEU A 120 6.48 -4.43 10.59
N ILE A 121 7.32 -4.41 11.63
CA ILE A 121 8.74 -4.75 11.52
C ILE A 121 8.92 -6.20 11.08
N ALA A 122 8.19 -7.14 11.68
CA ALA A 122 8.26 -8.55 11.33
C ALA A 122 7.89 -8.81 9.86
N ALA A 123 6.80 -8.19 9.39
CA ALA A 123 6.32 -8.34 8.01
C ALA A 123 7.27 -7.71 6.97
N VAL A 124 7.98 -6.64 7.35
CA VAL A 124 8.96 -5.97 6.47
C VAL A 124 10.29 -6.74 6.41
N LYS A 125 10.77 -7.27 7.54
CA LYS A 125 12.05 -7.97 7.62
C LYS A 125 12.02 -9.33 6.94
N ASN A 126 10.90 -10.05 7.08
CA ASN A 126 10.75 -11.39 6.55
C ASN A 126 9.46 -11.51 5.70
N PRO A 127 9.38 -10.79 4.57
CA PRO A 127 8.26 -10.97 3.65
C PRO A 127 8.34 -12.39 3.09
N SER A 128 7.28 -13.17 3.28
CA SER A 128 7.24 -14.58 2.86
C SER A 128 6.04 -14.84 1.94
N PRO A 129 5.92 -14.14 0.80
CA PRO A 129 4.90 -14.49 -0.18
C PRO A 129 5.15 -15.92 -0.69
N PRO A 130 4.10 -16.71 -0.99
CA PRO A 130 4.27 -17.99 -1.67
C PRO A 130 4.95 -17.83 -3.04
N ALA A 131 5.63 -18.88 -3.50
CA ALA A 131 6.25 -18.89 -4.83
C ALA A 131 5.21 -18.76 -5.96
N GLU A 132 4.02 -19.29 -5.73
CA GLU A 132 2.89 -19.18 -6.66
C GLU A 132 2.06 -17.93 -6.36
N ARG A 133 1.62 -17.28 -7.45
CA ARG A 133 0.73 -16.13 -7.39
C ARG A 133 -0.51 -16.40 -8.25
N PRO A 134 -1.61 -16.86 -7.64
CA PRO A 134 -2.85 -17.14 -8.36
C PRO A 134 -3.39 -15.91 -9.12
N PRO A 135 -4.07 -16.10 -10.26
CA PRO A 135 -4.66 -14.99 -11.01
C PRO A 135 -5.96 -14.51 -10.34
N LEU A 136 -5.88 -13.72 -9.27
CA LEU A 136 -7.05 -13.25 -8.51
C LEU A 136 -7.88 -12.16 -9.22
N TYR A 137 -7.25 -11.34 -10.08
CA TYR A 137 -7.85 -10.10 -10.61
C TYR A 137 -7.97 -10.04 -12.13
N GLY A 138 -8.01 -11.20 -12.78
CA GLY A 138 -8.17 -11.32 -14.22
C GLY A 138 -6.87 -11.21 -15.00
N ASP A 139 -7.02 -10.95 -16.30
CA ASP A 139 -5.99 -11.11 -17.33
C ASP A 139 -5.69 -9.82 -18.10
N GLY A 140 -6.20 -8.68 -17.64
CA GLY A 140 -5.96 -7.38 -18.25
C GLY A 140 -6.93 -6.98 -19.37
N HIS A 141 -7.92 -7.82 -19.71
CA HIS A 141 -8.90 -7.55 -20.77
C HIS A 141 -10.25 -7.03 -20.25
N ALA A 142 -10.27 -6.39 -19.08
CA ALA A 142 -11.50 -5.90 -18.47
C ALA A 142 -12.18 -4.83 -19.33
N SER A 143 -11.42 -3.89 -19.92
CA SER A 143 -11.95 -2.81 -20.77
C SER A 143 -12.67 -3.36 -22.00
N ASP A 144 -12.05 -4.33 -22.68
CA ASP A 144 -12.58 -4.91 -23.92
C ASP A 144 -13.91 -5.63 -23.62
N ARG A 145 -13.92 -6.45 -22.56
CA ARG A 145 -15.13 -7.17 -22.12
C ARG A 145 -16.26 -6.23 -21.71
N ILE A 146 -15.94 -5.14 -21.01
CA ILE A 146 -16.94 -4.14 -20.60
C ILE A 146 -17.50 -3.43 -21.84
N ALA A 147 -16.65 -3.04 -22.79
CA ALA A 147 -17.08 -2.40 -24.03
C ALA A 147 -18.01 -3.31 -24.86
N ASP A 148 -17.64 -4.59 -25.02
CA ASP A 148 -18.44 -5.58 -25.73
C ASP A 148 -19.83 -5.79 -25.08
N LEU A 149 -19.87 -5.85 -23.74
CA LEU A 149 -21.12 -5.97 -22.99
C LEU A 149 -22.02 -4.75 -23.18
N LEU A 150 -21.46 -3.54 -23.10
CA LEU A 150 -22.23 -2.31 -23.30
C LEU A 150 -22.79 -2.23 -24.72
N TYR A 151 -22.00 -2.61 -25.74
CA TYR A 151 -22.47 -2.68 -27.12
C TYR A 151 -23.61 -3.69 -27.31
N THR A 152 -23.57 -4.81 -26.59
CA THR A 152 -24.59 -5.87 -26.66
C THR A 152 -25.89 -5.48 -25.96
N ILE A 153 -25.82 -4.70 -24.87
CA ILE A 153 -26.98 -4.32 -24.05
C ILE A 153 -27.66 -3.05 -24.58
N SER A 154 -26.98 -2.23 -25.38
CA SER A 154 -27.61 -1.08 -26.04
C SER A 154 -28.75 -1.54 -26.96
N PRO A 155 -30.01 -1.12 -26.72
CA PRO A 155 -31.10 -1.42 -27.63
C PRO A 155 -30.78 -0.75 -28.97
N ARG A 156 -30.82 -1.55 -30.05
CA ARG A 156 -30.80 -1.01 -31.41
C ARG A 156 -32.01 -0.12 -31.66
#